data_AF-A0A4P5V0D6-F1
#
_entry.id   AF-A0A4P5V0D6-F1
#
_cell.length_a   1.000
_cell.length_b   1.000
_cell.length_c   1.000
_cell.angle_alpha   90.00
_cell.angle_beta   90.00
_cell.angle_gamma   90.00
#
_symmetry.space_group_name_H-M   'P 1'
#
loop_
_entity.id
_entity.type
_entity.pdbx_description
1 polymer ?
#
loop_
_entity_poly.entity_id
_entity_poly.type
_entity_poly.pdbx_seq_one_letter_code
_entity_poly.pdbx_strand_id
1 'polypeptide(L)' 'MSEVRVHCAGGADYPQQPRVFELLGVRYSVAQVLQEWRLPDGIGYRVSTADGAQYELVYRPAREVWEVHALVD' A
#
# COMPACT_ATOMS: atom_id res chain seq x y z
N MET A 1 -11.71 2.56 4.55
CA MET A 1 -10.38 2.81 3.99
C MET A 1 -10.10 4.29 4.05
N SER A 2 -8.88 4.70 4.39
CA SER A 2 -8.45 6.10 4.45
C SER A 2 -7.48 6.39 3.31
N GLU A 3 -7.47 7.61 2.78
CA GLU A 3 -6.43 8.01 1.81
C GLU A 3 -5.06 8.07 2.50
N VAL A 4 -4.02 7.63 1.80
CA VAL A 4 -2.66 7.53 2.33
C VAL A 4 -1.65 7.93 1.26
N ARG A 5 -0.51 8.50 1.65
CA ARG A 5 0.61 8.67 0.72
C ARG A 5 1.42 7.38 0.72
N VAL A 6 1.73 6.87 -0.47
CA VAL A 6 2.60 5.68 -0.64
C VAL A 6 3.78 6.06 -1.53
N HIS A 7 4.98 5.66 -1.11
CA HIS A 7 6.18 5.70 -1.92
C HIS A 7 6.49 4.29 -2.37
N CYS A 8 6.63 4.12 -3.68
CA CYS A 8 6.85 2.82 -4.29
C CYS A 8 8.30 2.64 -4.75
N ALA A 9 8.70 1.41 -5.06
CA ALA A 9 10.03 1.12 -5.58
C ALA A 9 10.18 1.66 -7.01
N GLY A 10 11.00 2.70 -7.21
CA GLY A 10 11.24 3.28 -8.54
C GLY A 10 11.80 2.26 -9.54
N GLY A 11 11.02 1.96 -10.58
CA GLY A 11 11.37 1.09 -11.71
C GLY A 11 10.49 1.42 -12.92
N ALA A 12 11.03 1.25 -14.13
CA ALA A 12 10.51 1.83 -15.38
C ALA A 12 9.21 1.21 -15.93
N ASP A 13 8.69 0.13 -15.34
CA ASP A 13 7.47 -0.54 -15.79
C ASP A 13 6.48 -0.75 -14.63
N TYR A 14 5.23 -0.31 -14.84
CA TYR A 14 3.91 -0.71 -14.25
C TYR A 14 3.84 -1.57 -12.95
N PRO A 15 2.82 -1.33 -12.09
CA PRO A 15 2.88 -0.47 -10.91
C PRO A 15 3.84 -0.97 -9.81
N GLN A 16 4.49 0.01 -9.19
CA GLN A 16 5.61 -0.20 -8.29
C GLN A 16 5.14 -0.68 -6.91
N GLN A 17 5.74 -1.77 -6.40
CA GLN A 17 5.41 -2.32 -5.08
C GLN A 17 5.58 -1.25 -3.96
N PRO A 18 4.64 -1.17 -3.01
CA PRO A 18 4.73 -0.25 -1.88
C PRO A 18 6.02 -0.49 -1.07
N ARG A 19 6.73 0.60 -0.74
CA ARG A 19 7.93 0.55 0.13
C ARG A 19 7.71 1.30 1.42
N VAL A 20 6.99 2.40 1.35
CA VAL A 20 6.70 3.26 2.50
C VAL A 20 5.29 3.80 2.34
N PHE A 21 4.55 3.95 3.43
CA PHE A 21 3.33 4.73 3.44
C PHE A 21 3.26 5.66 4.66
N GLU A 22 2.54 6.77 4.54
CA GLU A 22 2.38 7.79 5.60
C GLU A 22 0.91 7.84 6.03
N LEU A 23 0.62 7.31 7.22
CA LEU A 23 -0.72 7.27 7.80
C LEU A 23 -0.77 8.16 9.04
N LEU A 24 -1.68 9.14 9.06
CA LEU A 24 -1.86 10.08 10.18
C LEU A 24 -0.55 10.80 10.61
N GLY A 25 0.33 11.11 9.65
CA GLY A 25 1.63 11.73 9.90
C GLY A 25 2.72 10.77 10.38
N VAL A 26 2.42 9.48 10.54
CA VAL A 26 3.39 8.44 10.89
C VAL A 26 3.84 7.72 9.64
N ARG A 27 5.16 7.58 9.48
CA ARG A 27 5.78 6.89 8.34
C ARG A 27 6.02 5.42 8.67
N TYR A 28 5.43 4.54 7.88
CA TYR A 28 5.59 3.09 7.99
C TYR A 28 6.43 2.56 6.84
N SER A 29 7.46 1.79 7.17
CA SER A 29 8.22 1.04 6.15
C SER A 29 7.57 -0.32 5.94
N VAL A 30 7.32 -0.66 4.67
CA VAL A 30 6.85 -1.98 4.27
C VAL A 30 8.02 -2.94 4.42
N ALA A 31 7.92 -3.85 5.40
CA ALA A 31 8.90 -4.90 5.61
C ALA A 31 8.73 -6.02 4.57
N GLN A 32 7.47 -6.41 4.30
CA GLN A 32 7.16 -7.44 3.32
C GLN A 32 5.83 -7.16 2.61
N VAL A 33 5.76 -7.48 1.31
CA VAL A 33 4.50 -7.65 0.59
C VAL A 33 4.05 -9.09 0.76
N LEU A 34 2.95 -9.30 1.47
CA LEU A 34 2.38 -10.61 1.78
C LEU A 34 1.49 -11.13 0.65
N GLN A 35 0.79 -10.23 -0.05
CA GLN A 35 -0.10 -10.56 -1.16
C GLN A 35 -0.21 -9.38 -2.13
N GLU A 36 -0.43 -9.68 -3.40
CA GLU A 36 -0.79 -8.73 -4.45
C GLU A 36 -2.02 -9.25 -5.19
N TRP A 37 -2.97 -8.37 -5.53
CA TRP A 37 -4.12 -8.72 -6.36
C TRP A 37 -4.54 -7.60 -7.29
N ARG A 38 -5.01 -7.97 -8.48
CA ARG A 38 -5.61 -7.02 -9.42
C ARG A 38 -7.09 -6.81 -9.09
N LEU A 39 -7.51 -5.56 -9.17
CA LEU A 39 -8.91 -5.15 -9.14
C LEU A 39 -9.28 -4.64 -10.54
N PRO A 40 -10.57 -4.68 -10.92
CA PRO A 40 -11.02 -4.06 -12.18
C PRO A 40 -10.64 -2.58 -12.29
N ASP A 41 -10.55 -1.89 -11.15
CA ASP A 41 -10.33 -0.45 -11.02
C ASP A 41 -9.05 -0.10 -10.24
N GLY A 42 -8.10 -1.02 -10.11
CA GLY A 42 -6.88 -0.76 -9.36
C GLY A 42 -6.01 -1.99 -9.08
N ILE A 43 -5.10 -1.83 -8.13
CA ILE A 43 -4.26 -2.92 -7.63
C ILE A 43 -4.19 -2.84 -6.11
N GLY A 44 -4.31 -3.99 -5.46
CA GLY A 44 -4.23 -4.12 -4.02
C GLY A 44 -3.00 -4.90 -3.58
N TYR A 45 -2.50 -4.53 -2.41
CA TYR A 45 -1.36 -5.14 -1.75
C TYR A 45 -1.71 -5.38 -0.29
N ARG A 46 -1.39 -6.57 0.23
CA ARG A 46 -1.31 -6.79 1.67
C ARG A 46 0.15 -6.69 2.06
N VAL A 47 0.44 -5.85 3.04
CA VAL A 47 1.80 -5.57 3.50
C VAL A 47 1.91 -5.75 5.00
N SER A 48 3.11 -6.07 5.48
CA SER A 48 3.47 -5.98 6.89
C SER A 48 4.50 -4.90 7.14
N THR A 49 4.44 -4.31 8.34
CA THR A 49 5.46 -3.43 8.89
C THR A 49 6.45 -4.21 9.76
N ALA A 50 7.56 -3.59 10.15
CA ALA A 50 8.62 -4.25 10.91
C ALA A 50 8.18 -4.73 12.31
N ASP A 51 7.16 -4.11 12.89
CA ASP A 51 6.49 -4.49 14.14
C ASP A 51 5.39 -5.55 13.94
N GLY A 52 5.20 -6.04 12.71
CA GLY A 52 4.28 -7.12 12.38
C GLY A 52 2.84 -6.69 12.09
N ALA A 53 2.50 -5.40 12.22
CA ALA A 53 1.18 -4.91 11.85
C ALA A 53 0.93 -5.07 10.35
N GLN A 54 -0.31 -5.42 9.99
CA GLN A 54 -0.70 -5.67 8.61
C GLN A 54 -1.67 -4.63 8.08
N TYR A 55 -1.50 -4.30 6.81
CA TYR A 55 -2.32 -3.31 6.11
C TYR A 55 -2.64 -3.80 4.71
N GLU A 56 -3.80 -3.38 4.21
CA GLU A 56 -4.14 -3.43 2.80
C GLU A 56 -3.96 -2.04 2.20
N LEU A 57 -3.17 -1.95 1.14
CA LEU A 57 -2.92 -0.75 0.35
C LEU A 57 -3.52 -0.96 -1.04
N VAL A 58 -4.42 -0.08 -1.45
CA VAL A 58 -5.08 -0.16 -2.76
C VAL A 58 -4.82 1.12 -3.54
N TYR A 59 -4.20 0.97 -4.71
CA TYR A 59 -4.05 2.08 -5.64
C TYR A 59 -5.27 2.19 -6.54
N ARG A 60 -5.81 3.41 -6.66
CA ARG A 60 -6.97 3.76 -7.51
C ARG A 60 -6.51 4.67 -8.66
N PRO A 61 -6.20 4.14 -9.86
CA PRO A 61 -5.65 4.93 -10.96
C PRO A 61 -6.56 6.07 -11.42
N ALA A 62 -7.89 5.86 -11.41
CA ALA A 62 -8.85 6.87 -11.86
C ALA A 62 -8.86 8.15 -10.99
N ARG A 63 -8.38 8.06 -9.76
CA ARG A 63 -8.31 9.17 -8.79
C ARG A 63 -6.86 9.55 -8.46
N GLU A 64 -5.89 8.77 -8.92
CA GLU A 64 -4.46 8.89 -8.57
C GLU A 64 -4.21 8.88 -7.05
N VAL A 65 -4.98 8.07 -6.30
CA VAL A 65 -4.86 7.96 -4.83
C VAL A 65 -4.54 6.55 -4.38
N TRP A 66 -3.92 6.45 -3.22
CA TRP A 66 -3.81 5.22 -2.46
C TRP A 66 -4.79 5.23 -1.28
N GLU A 67 -5.41 4.09 -1.05
CA GLU A 67 -6.31 3.83 0.08
C GLU A 67 -5.65 2.80 1.00
N VAL A 68 -5.78 2.98 2.32
CA VAL A 68 -5.27 2.05 3.33
C VAL A 68 -6.39 1.52 4.23
N HIS A 69 -6.27 0.24 4.59
CA HIS A 69 -7.02 -0.40 5.65
C HIS A 69 -6.06 -1.11 6.60
N ALA A 70 -6.16 -0.83 7.90
CA ALA A 70 -5.47 -1.62 8.91
C ALA A 70 -6.22 -2.93 9.10
N LEU A 71 -5.49 -4.05 9.11
CA LEU A 71 -6.04 -5.34 9.46
C LEU A 71 -5.88 -5.55 10.96
N VAL A 72 -6.98 -5.89 11.61
CA VAL A 72 -6.99 -6.32 13.01
C VAL A 72 -7.33 -7.80 12.96
N ASP A 73 -6.46 -8.64 13.52
CA ASP A 73 -6.81 -10.04 13.82
C ASP A 73 -7.93 -10.09 14.89
#